data_AF-A0A2W2GW51-F1
#
_entry.id   AF-A0A2W2GW51-F1
#
_cell.length_a   1.000
_cell.length_b   1.000
_cell.length_c   1.000
_cell.angle_alpha   90.00
_cell.angle_beta   90.00
_cell.angle_gamma   90.00
#
_symmetry.space_group_name_H-M   'P 1'
#
loop_
_entity.id
_entity.type
_entity.pdbx_description
1 polymer ?
#
loop_
_entity_poly.entity_id
_entity_poly.type
_entity_poly.pdbx_seq_one_letter_code
_entity_poly.pdbx_strand_id
1 'polypeptide(L)'
;MAGWGEFAESAPEFAARARESFESHKHKTIATLRKDGSPRISGIEADIVGADLWFGSMPGALKARDLQRDPRFALHGPPVLLDADDPATTVGDVKLSGRAIEITDPERIASMWAARGIAPDAFEGSHFFTADIDEVAVIRIEGDEMVIDLWRPGHPLHRVRRT
;
A
#
# COMPACT_ATOMS: atom_id res chain seq x y z
N MET A 1 7.72 2.20 12.55
CA MET A 1 7.50 1.21 11.48
C MET A 1 6.84 -0.01 12.07
N ALA A 2 5.89 -0.58 11.35
CA ALA A 2 5.25 -1.85 11.68
C ALA A 2 4.84 -2.57 10.40
N GLY A 3 4.81 -3.90 10.42
CA GLY A 3 4.26 -4.70 9.32
C GLY A 3 2.75 -4.52 9.18
N TRP A 4 2.15 -5.03 8.10
CA TRP A 4 0.69 -4.97 7.92
C TRP A 4 -0.05 -5.73 9.03
N GLY A 5 0.45 -6.88 9.46
CA GLY A 5 -0.12 -7.66 10.56
C GLY A 5 -0.18 -6.87 11.87
N GLU A 6 0.93 -6.24 12.26
CA GLU A 6 1.00 -5.41 13.46
C GLU A 6 0.07 -4.19 13.37
N PHE A 7 -0.02 -3.57 12.18
CA PHE A 7 -1.02 -2.53 11.91
C PHE A 7 -2.44 -3.06 12.16
N ALA A 8 -2.78 -4.20 11.55
CA ALA A 8 -4.10 -4.81 11.66
C ALA A 8 -4.46 -5.22 13.09
N GLU A 9 -3.50 -5.71 13.88
CA GLU A 9 -3.70 -6.03 15.29
C GLU A 9 -3.91 -4.76 16.14
N SER A 10 -3.17 -3.70 15.86
CA SER A 10 -3.23 -2.46 16.64
C SER A 10 -4.50 -1.62 16.40
N ALA A 11 -5.08 -1.69 15.20
CA ALA A 11 -6.28 -0.93 14.84
C ALA A 11 -7.21 -1.75 13.92
N PRO A 12 -7.85 -2.83 14.40
CA PRO A 12 -8.51 -3.82 13.55
C PRO A 12 -9.59 -3.26 12.61
N GLU A 13 -10.51 -2.44 13.14
CA GLU A 13 -11.59 -1.86 12.34
C GLU A 13 -11.05 -0.88 11.28
N PHE A 14 -10.02 -0.12 11.62
CA PHE A 14 -9.41 0.83 10.69
C PHE A 14 -8.59 0.11 9.61
N ALA A 15 -7.86 -0.93 9.98
CA ALA A 15 -7.12 -1.77 9.04
C ALA A 15 -8.05 -2.53 8.08
N ALA A 16 -9.20 -3.01 8.56
CA ALA A 16 -10.21 -3.62 7.70
C ALA A 16 -10.73 -2.64 6.63
N ARG A 17 -11.05 -1.41 7.02
CA ARG A 17 -11.45 -0.35 6.07
C ARG A 17 -10.34 0.02 5.10
N ALA A 18 -9.11 0.18 5.61
CA ALA A 18 -7.95 0.47 4.76
C ALA A 18 -7.75 -0.65 3.74
N ARG A 19 -7.87 -1.92 4.14
CA ARG A 19 -7.80 -3.08 3.26
C ARG A 19 -8.89 -3.07 2.19
N GLU A 20 -10.14 -2.86 2.59
CA GLU A 20 -11.29 -2.83 1.67
C GLU A 20 -11.09 -1.77 0.57
N SER A 21 -10.69 -0.56 0.97
CA SER A 21 -10.33 0.51 0.01
C SER A 21 -9.17 0.10 -0.89
N PHE A 22 -8.10 -0.43 -0.30
CA PHE A 22 -6.87 -0.80 -1.01
C PHE A 22 -7.07 -1.90 -2.05
N GLU A 23 -7.93 -2.88 -1.73
CA GLU A 23 -8.20 -4.05 -2.56
C GLU A 23 -9.36 -3.84 -3.55
N SER A 24 -10.06 -2.71 -3.48
CA SER A 24 -11.18 -2.39 -4.37
C SER A 24 -10.82 -2.45 -5.87
N HIS A 25 -9.56 -2.16 -6.23
CA HIS A 25 -9.06 -2.31 -7.59
C HIS A 25 -7.60 -2.77 -7.62
N LYS A 26 -7.21 -3.44 -8.71
CA LYS A 26 -5.88 -4.03 -8.87
C LYS A 26 -4.75 -3.01 -8.92
N HIS A 27 -4.95 -1.90 -9.64
CA HIS A 27 -3.90 -0.93 -9.95
C HIS A 27 -3.82 0.20 -8.92
N LYS A 28 -2.60 0.48 -8.48
CA LYS A 28 -2.24 1.51 -7.51
C LYS A 28 -1.18 2.44 -8.09
N THR A 29 -0.89 3.52 -7.37
CA THR A 29 0.21 4.42 -7.71
C THR A 29 1.26 4.41 -6.60
N ILE A 30 2.54 4.33 -6.96
CA ILE A 30 3.66 4.41 -6.00
C ILE A 30 4.58 5.57 -6.34
N ALA A 31 5.00 6.30 -5.30
CA ALA A 31 6.05 7.29 -5.31
C ALA A 31 7.33 6.68 -4.72
N THR A 32 8.46 6.88 -5.41
CA THR A 32 9.80 6.45 -5.00
C THR A 32 10.80 7.59 -5.20
N LEU A 33 11.99 7.49 -4.63
CA LEU A 33 13.03 8.50 -4.74
C LEU A 33 14.10 8.10 -5.75
N ARG A 34 14.29 8.95 -6.76
CA ARG A 34 15.36 8.75 -7.75
C ARG A 34 16.73 8.97 -7.09
N LYS A 35 17.79 8.59 -7.79
CA LYS A 35 19.18 8.82 -7.36
C LYS A 35 19.49 10.28 -7.00
N ASP A 36 18.85 11.24 -7.65
CA ASP A 36 19.00 12.67 -7.40
C ASP A 36 18.06 13.22 -6.31
N GLY A 37 17.27 12.35 -5.68
CA GLY A 37 16.28 12.71 -4.66
C GLY A 37 14.95 13.22 -5.21
N SER A 38 14.79 13.37 -6.54
CA SER A 38 13.50 13.78 -7.12
C SER A 38 12.46 12.65 -7.03
N PRO A 39 11.16 12.96 -6.91
CA PRO A 39 10.13 11.93 -6.86
C PRO A 39 9.93 11.26 -8.22
N ARG A 40 9.68 9.95 -8.21
CA ARG A 40 9.14 9.21 -9.36
C ARG A 40 7.81 8.61 -9.00
N ILE A 41 6.82 8.84 -9.85
CA ILE A 41 5.52 8.17 -9.82
C ILE A 41 5.49 7.02 -10.82
N SER A 42 4.85 5.91 -10.45
CA SER A 42 4.64 4.76 -11.33
C SER A 42 3.36 4.02 -10.96
N GLY A 43 2.71 3.42 -11.96
CA GLY A 43 1.70 2.39 -11.71
C GLY A 43 2.33 1.14 -11.08
N ILE A 44 1.59 0.50 -10.18
CA ILE A 44 2.01 -0.74 -9.50
C ILE A 44 0.80 -1.60 -9.14
N GLU A 45 1.05 -2.88 -8.91
CA GLU A 45 0.12 -3.79 -8.24
C GLU A 45 0.68 -4.11 -6.86
N ALA A 46 -0.18 -4.01 -5.85
CA ALA A 46 0.16 -4.26 -4.46
C ALA A 46 -1.01 -5.00 -3.81
N ASP A 47 -0.67 -5.98 -3.00
CA ASP A 47 -1.62 -6.96 -2.46
C ASP A 47 -1.23 -7.28 -1.01
N ILE A 48 -2.23 -7.51 -0.16
CA ILE A 48 -1.99 -7.91 1.24
C ILE A 48 -2.12 -9.42 1.32
N VAL A 49 -1.01 -10.11 1.55
CA VAL A 49 -0.95 -11.59 1.62
C VAL A 49 -0.55 -11.99 3.03
N GLY A 50 -1.47 -12.63 3.75
CA GLY A 50 -1.29 -12.91 5.17
C GLY A 50 -1.11 -11.62 5.97
N ALA A 51 0.02 -11.51 6.67
CA ALA A 51 0.38 -10.36 7.51
C ALA A 51 1.27 -9.32 6.81
N ASP A 52 1.53 -9.48 5.50
CA ASP A 52 2.47 -8.65 4.76
C ASP A 52 1.76 -7.87 3.64
N LEU A 53 2.16 -6.60 3.46
CA LEU A 53 1.89 -5.85 2.24
C LEU A 53 2.96 -6.17 1.21
N TRP A 54 2.58 -6.78 0.10
CA TRP A 54 3.46 -7.16 -1.00
C TRP A 54 3.29 -6.25 -2.21
N PHE A 55 4.38 -5.98 -2.90
CA PHE A 55 4.34 -5.40 -4.25
C PHE A 55 5.55 -5.85 -5.07
N GLY A 56 5.32 -5.97 -6.37
CA GLY A 56 6.29 -6.49 -7.32
C GLY A 56 6.66 -5.48 -8.39
N SER A 57 7.75 -5.76 -9.10
CA SER A 57 8.14 -5.01 -10.29
C SER A 57 8.85 -5.90 -11.30
N MET A 58 8.55 -5.65 -12.57
CA MET A 58 9.22 -6.34 -13.69
C MET A 58 10.75 -6.18 -13.61
N PRO A 59 11.52 -7.12 -14.18
CA PRO A 59 12.97 -7.05 -14.20
C PRO A 59 13.48 -5.70 -14.71
N GLY A 60 14.41 -5.08 -13.97
CA GLY A 60 15.01 -3.81 -14.38
C GLY A 60 14.12 -2.57 -14.29
N ALA A 61 12.91 -2.70 -13.73
CA ALA A 61 12.03 -1.55 -13.51
C ALA A 61 12.72 -0.47 -12.67
N LEU A 62 12.63 0.78 -13.12
CA LEU A 62 13.36 1.87 -12.47
C LEU A 62 12.86 2.16 -11.05
N LYS A 63 11.57 1.95 -10.75
CA LYS A 63 11.04 2.04 -9.37
C LYS A 63 11.65 0.99 -8.43
N ALA A 64 11.97 -0.21 -8.92
CA ALA A 64 12.65 -1.22 -8.10
C ALA A 64 14.09 -0.77 -7.79
N ARG A 65 14.81 -0.25 -8.79
CA ARG A 65 16.17 0.31 -8.59
C ARG A 65 16.18 1.51 -7.65
N ASP A 66 15.13 2.32 -7.67
CA ASP A 66 14.95 3.42 -6.73
C ASP A 66 14.78 2.87 -5.31
N LEU A 67 13.90 1.89 -5.10
CA LEU A 67 13.68 1.25 -3.78
C LEU A 67 14.90 0.53 -3.22
N GLN A 68 15.67 -0.15 -4.08
CA GLN A 68 16.94 -0.79 -3.70
C GLN A 68 17.99 0.23 -3.21
N ARG A 69 17.93 1.46 -3.72
CA ARG A 69 18.84 2.54 -3.33
C ARG A 69 18.33 3.30 -2.10
N ASP A 70 17.04 3.59 -2.08
CA ASP A 70 16.34 4.30 -1.02
C ASP A 70 14.98 3.63 -0.80
N PRO A 71 14.77 2.95 0.34
CA PRO A 71 13.59 2.13 0.53
C PRO A 71 12.33 2.95 0.74
N ARG A 72 12.43 4.28 0.88
CA ARG A 72 11.27 5.13 1.16
C ARG A 72 10.30 5.13 -0.02
N PHE A 73 9.04 4.93 0.31
CA PHE A 73 7.96 4.98 -0.66
C PHE A 73 6.69 5.61 -0.07
N ALA A 74 5.83 6.08 -0.96
CA ALA A 74 4.44 6.35 -0.65
C ALA A 74 3.58 5.65 -1.69
N LEU A 75 2.57 4.93 -1.25
CA LEU A 75 1.66 4.17 -2.09
C LEU A 75 0.25 4.71 -1.87
N HIS A 76 -0.38 5.02 -2.98
CA HIS A 76 -1.74 5.50 -3.06
C HIS A 76 -2.59 4.35 -3.61
N GLY A 77 -3.61 3.96 -2.85
CA GLY A 77 -4.62 3.01 -3.27
C GLY A 77 -5.27 3.44 -4.59
N PRO A 78 -6.10 2.58 -5.18
CA PRO A 78 -6.82 3.00 -6.38
C PRO A 78 -7.63 4.26 -6.09
N PRO A 79 -7.57 5.29 -6.96
CA PRO A 79 -8.44 6.45 -6.81
C PRO A 79 -9.88 5.97 -6.77
N VAL A 80 -10.58 6.23 -5.67
CA VAL A 80 -11.98 5.86 -5.57
C VAL A 80 -12.77 6.78 -6.49
N LEU A 81 -13.52 6.19 -7.42
CA LEU A 81 -14.49 6.94 -8.21
C LEU A 81 -15.62 7.32 -7.26
N LEU A 82 -15.63 8.57 -6.81
CA LEU A 82 -16.79 9.14 -6.14
C LEU A 82 -17.92 9.15 -7.17
N ASP A 83 -19.07 8.55 -6.83
CA ASP A 83 -20.29 8.86 -7.54
C ASP A 83 -20.55 10.36 -7.37
N ALA A 84 -20.73 11.07 -8.48
CA ALA A 84 -20.98 12.51 -8.45
C ALA A 84 -22.31 12.83 -7.75
N ASP A 85 -23.25 11.89 -7.77
CA ASP A 85 -24.57 12.02 -7.16
C ASP A 85 -24.61 11.49 -5.71
N ASP A 86 -23.66 10.63 -5.31
CA ASP A 86 -23.55 10.11 -3.93
C ASP A 86 -22.09 9.81 -3.49
N PRO A 87 -21.30 10.86 -3.17
CA PRO A 87 -19.92 10.70 -2.75
C PRO A 87 -19.76 10.03 -1.37
N ALA A 88 -20.84 9.90 -0.59
CA ALA A 88 -20.82 9.41 0.80
C ALA A 88 -20.79 7.87 0.91
N THR A 89 -20.96 7.14 -0.20
CA THR A 89 -20.99 5.67 -0.21
C THR A 89 -19.61 5.03 -0.36
N THR A 90 -18.55 5.81 -0.53
CA THR A 90 -17.23 5.27 -0.83
C THR A 90 -16.47 4.84 0.43
N VAL A 91 -15.75 3.72 0.33
CA VAL A 91 -14.84 3.17 1.35
C VAL A 91 -13.67 4.11 1.72
N GLY A 92 -13.54 5.22 1.01
CA GLY A 92 -12.50 6.23 1.17
C GLY A 92 -11.24 5.91 0.39
N ASP A 93 -10.44 6.94 0.17
CA ASP A 93 -9.15 6.89 -0.48
C ASP A 93 -8.05 6.55 0.54
N VAL A 94 -7.24 5.53 0.25
CA VAL A 94 -6.20 5.03 1.16
C VAL A 94 -4.80 5.42 0.68
N LYS A 95 -3.98 5.91 1.60
CA LYS A 95 -2.57 6.23 1.38
C LYS A 95 -1.76 5.55 2.47
N LEU A 96 -0.64 4.97 2.09
CA LEU A 96 0.31 4.40 3.04
C LEU A 96 1.73 4.78 2.63
N SER A 97 2.59 5.07 3.59
CA SER A 97 4.00 5.36 3.34
C SER A 97 4.88 4.60 4.31
N GLY A 98 6.12 4.36 3.92
CA GLY A 98 7.03 3.54 4.71
C GLY A 98 8.30 3.17 3.96
N ARG A 99 8.85 2.00 4.30
CA ARG A 99 10.10 1.46 3.76
C ARG A 99 9.88 0.10 3.13
N ALA A 100 10.29 -0.05 1.88
CA ALA A 100 10.29 -1.31 1.17
C ALA A 100 11.44 -2.20 1.65
N ILE A 101 11.15 -3.49 1.79
CA ILE A 101 12.11 -4.53 2.15
C ILE A 101 12.13 -5.52 0.99
N GLU A 102 13.23 -5.55 0.24
CA GLU A 102 13.37 -6.48 -0.89
C GLU A 102 13.44 -7.92 -0.39
N ILE A 103 12.61 -8.77 -0.96
CA ILE A 103 12.59 -10.21 -0.69
C ILE A 103 13.27 -10.91 -1.85
N THR A 104 14.39 -11.59 -1.55
CA THR A 104 15.15 -12.39 -2.51
C THR A 104 15.09 -13.88 -2.22
N ASP A 105 14.49 -14.28 -1.10
CA ASP A 105 14.31 -15.68 -0.72
C ASP A 105 13.27 -16.37 -1.64
N PRO A 106 13.68 -17.33 -2.48
CA PRO A 106 12.79 -18.00 -3.42
C PRO A 106 11.64 -18.73 -2.74
N GLU A 107 11.84 -19.29 -1.54
CA GLU A 107 10.79 -20.04 -0.83
C GLU A 107 9.69 -19.10 -0.35
N ARG A 108 10.06 -17.93 0.17
CA ARG A 108 9.10 -16.90 0.61
C ARG A 108 8.31 -16.34 -0.57
N ILE A 109 8.97 -16.07 -1.69
CA ILE A 109 8.31 -15.57 -2.91
C ILE A 109 7.36 -16.65 -3.47
N ALA A 110 7.81 -17.90 -3.56
CA ALA A 110 6.98 -19.02 -4.01
C ALA A 110 5.72 -19.20 -3.14
N SER A 111 5.87 -19.08 -1.81
CA SER A 111 4.74 -19.15 -0.86
C SER A 111 3.72 -18.03 -1.10
N MET A 112 4.19 -16.80 -1.36
CA MET A 112 3.33 -15.65 -1.67
C MET A 112 2.52 -15.88 -2.97
N TRP A 113 3.14 -16.40 -4.03
CA TRP A 113 2.42 -16.69 -5.28
C TRP A 113 1.46 -17.86 -5.16
N ALA A 114 1.83 -18.90 -4.42
CA ALA A 114 0.94 -20.01 -4.14
C ALA A 114 -0.34 -19.52 -3.43
N ALA A 115 -0.20 -18.60 -2.46
CA ALA A 115 -1.34 -17.96 -1.80
C ALA A 115 -2.22 -17.12 -2.76
N ARG A 116 -1.70 -16.73 -3.93
CA ARG A 116 -2.42 -16.01 -4.98
C ARG A 116 -2.91 -16.89 -6.13
N GLY A 117 -2.59 -18.19 -6.12
CA GLY A 117 -2.91 -19.11 -7.22
C GLY A 117 -2.13 -18.83 -8.51
N ILE A 118 -0.95 -18.22 -8.43
CA ILE A 118 -0.10 -17.90 -9.60
C ILE A 118 1.09 -18.85 -9.64
N ALA A 119 1.45 -19.33 -10.84
CA ALA A 119 2.61 -20.21 -11.02
C ALA A 119 3.94 -19.46 -10.80
N PRO A 120 4.96 -20.07 -10.14
CA PRO A 120 6.18 -19.37 -9.76
C PRO A 120 7.10 -18.94 -10.92
N ASP A 121 6.99 -19.62 -12.06
CA ASP A 121 7.80 -19.41 -13.26
C ASP A 121 7.46 -18.12 -14.02
N ALA A 122 6.32 -17.49 -13.73
CA ALA A 122 5.83 -16.32 -14.43
C ALA A 122 6.66 -15.03 -14.21
N PHE A 123 7.63 -15.02 -13.28
CA PHE A 123 8.27 -13.79 -12.82
C PHE A 123 9.80 -13.88 -12.59
N GLU A 124 10.49 -14.74 -13.34
CA GLU A 124 11.96 -14.83 -13.27
C GLU A 124 12.61 -13.43 -13.41
N GLY A 125 13.56 -13.13 -12.52
CA GLY A 125 14.28 -11.85 -12.50
C GLY A 125 13.47 -10.63 -12.04
N SER A 126 12.22 -10.82 -11.61
CA SER A 126 11.40 -9.73 -11.06
C SER A 126 11.83 -9.37 -9.64
N HIS A 127 11.48 -8.16 -9.22
CA HIS A 127 11.76 -7.65 -7.87
C HIS A 127 10.51 -7.75 -7.00
N PHE A 128 10.65 -8.25 -5.78
CA PHE A 128 9.57 -8.38 -4.81
C PHE A 128 9.91 -7.67 -3.53
N PHE A 129 8.92 -6.98 -2.97
CA PHE A 129 9.11 -6.22 -1.75
C PHE A 129 7.96 -6.48 -0.79
N THR A 130 8.28 -6.48 0.49
CA THR A 130 7.33 -6.23 1.56
C THR A 130 7.52 -4.82 2.10
N ALA A 131 6.66 -4.35 3.02
CA ALA A 131 6.78 -3.02 3.58
C ALA A 131 6.72 -2.98 5.10
N ASP A 132 7.65 -2.23 5.65
CA ASP A 132 7.53 -1.60 6.96
C ASP A 132 6.75 -0.30 6.81
N ILE A 133 5.60 -0.18 7.48
CA ILE A 133 4.67 0.93 7.33
C ILE A 133 4.94 1.99 8.40
N ASP A 134 5.11 3.24 7.97
CA ASP A 134 5.26 4.41 8.83
C ASP A 134 3.93 5.11 9.11
N GLU A 135 3.02 5.13 8.14
CA GLU A 135 1.68 5.67 8.31
C GLU A 135 0.67 5.06 7.34
N VAL A 136 -0.60 5.03 7.76
CA VAL A 136 -1.75 4.73 6.93
C VAL A 136 -2.78 5.82 7.14
N ALA A 137 -3.25 6.41 6.04
CA ALA A 137 -4.32 7.40 6.04
C ALA A 137 -5.49 6.92 5.19
N VAL A 138 -6.71 7.08 5.69
CA VAL A 138 -7.94 6.89 4.91
C VAL A 138 -8.72 8.21 4.91
N ILE A 139 -9.08 8.68 3.72
CA ILE A 139 -9.80 9.93 3.51
C ILE A 139 -11.15 9.58 2.90
N ARG A 140 -12.26 10.01 3.50
CA ARG A 140 -13.61 9.75 2.99
C ARG A 140 -14.52 10.95 3.21
N ILE A 141 -15.70 10.90 2.59
CA ILE A 141 -16.77 11.86 2.81
C ILE A 141 -17.83 11.20 3.71
N GLU A 142 -18.21 11.86 4.81
CA GLU A 142 -19.34 11.50 5.66
C GLU A 142 -20.32 12.69 5.68
N GLY A 143 -21.44 12.59 4.95
CA GLY A 143 -22.36 13.73 4.79
C GLY A 143 -21.72 14.88 4.03
N ASP A 144 -21.62 16.05 4.66
CA ASP A 144 -20.96 17.26 4.13
C ASP A 144 -19.52 17.43 4.63
N GLU A 145 -18.98 16.47 5.37
CA GLU A 145 -17.63 16.54 5.94
C GLU A 145 -16.63 15.60 5.26
N MET A 146 -15.41 16.07 5.08
CA MET A 146 -14.24 15.22 4.82
C MET A 146 -13.68 14.68 6.13
N VAL A 147 -13.63 13.36 6.24
CA VAL A 147 -13.08 12.64 7.40
C VAL A 147 -11.74 12.01 7.03
N ILE A 148 -10.71 12.32 7.81
CA ILE A 148 -9.36 11.81 7.65
C ILE A 148 -8.99 11.01 8.90
N ASP A 149 -8.80 9.71 8.73
CA ASP A 149 -8.23 8.83 9.75
C ASP A 149 -6.75 8.61 9.45
N LEU A 150 -5.89 8.76 10.47
CA LEU A 150 -4.44 8.58 10.39
C LEU A 150 -3.97 7.63 11.49
N TRP A 151 -3.35 6.54 11.07
CA TRP A 151 -2.63 5.62 11.94
C TRP A 151 -1.12 5.78 11.77
N ARG A 152 -0.40 5.69 12.89
CA ARG A 152 1.06 5.59 12.94
C ARG A 152 1.47 4.60 14.03
N PRO A 153 2.52 3.80 13.83
CA PRO A 153 3.00 2.85 14.84
C PRO A 153 3.29 3.56 16.17
N GLY A 154 2.77 3.02 17.28
CA GLY A 154 2.97 3.57 18.62
C GLY A 154 2.16 4.83 18.96
N HIS A 155 1.27 5.28 18.08
CA HIS A 155 0.39 6.43 18.32
C HIS A 155 -1.08 6.00 18.32
N PRO A 156 -1.95 6.67 19.12
CA PRO A 156 -3.40 6.49 19.00
C PRO A 156 -3.87 6.86 17.58
N LEU A 157 -4.89 6.15 17.10
CA LEU A 157 -5.58 6.52 15.86
C LEU A 157 -6.08 7.96 15.96
N HIS A 158 -5.71 8.79 14.99
CA HIS A 158 -6.08 10.20 14.95
C HIS A 158 -7.13 10.44 13.88
N ARG A 159 -8.21 11.14 14.24
CA ARG A 159 -9.29 11.52 13.32
C ARG A 159 -9.42 13.03 13.22
N VAL A 160 -9.47 13.53 11.99
CA VAL A 160 -9.75 14.93 11.67
C VAL A 160 -11.00 15.02 10.81
N ARG A 161 -11.84 16.02 11.06
CA ARG A 161 -13.00 16.38 10.24
C ARG A 161 -12.82 17.77 9.66
N ARG A 162 -13.23 17.97 8.42
CA ARG A 162 -13.16 19.25 7.71
C ARG A 162 -14.48 19.49 6.95
N THR A 163 -14.99 20.70 7.02
CA THR A 163 -16.09 21.23 6.21
C THR A 163 -15.59 22.10 5.07
#